data_AF-A0A452QWU8-F1
#
_entry.id   AF-A0A452QWU8-F1
#
_cell.length_a   1.000
_cell.length_b   1.000
_cell.length_c   1.000
_cell.angle_alpha   90.00
_cell.angle_beta   90.00
_cell.angle_gamma   90.00
#
_symmetry.space_group_name_H-M   'P 1'
#
loop_
_entity.id
_entity.type
_entity.pdbx_description
1 polymer ?
#
loop_
_entity_poly.entity_id
_entity_poly.type
_entity_poly.pdbx_seq_one_letter_code
_entity_poly.pdbx_strand_id
1 'polypeptide(L)'
;MDSTKEKNGNYKDDLLLRVGLNDNKAGMEGLDKEKINKIIMEATKGSRFYGNELKKEKQVNQRIENMMQQKAQITSQQLRKAQLQVDRFAMELEQSRDLSNTIVHIDMDAFYAAVEMRDNPELKDKPIAVGSMSMLSTSNYYARRFGVRAAMPGFIAKRLCPQLIIVPPNFDKYRAVSTEVKEILADYDPNFMAMSLDEAYLNITKHLQERQNWPEDKRKYFIKTGNSLENGKEVDRLNNSPPGLHPQGIPLQVNSEEQSNPQMLQNSIVFGTSAEEVVKEIRFRIEQKTTLTASAGIAPNTMLAKVCSDKNKPNGQYQILPNRQAVMDFIKNLPIRKVSGIGKVTEKMLKALGIITCTELYQQRALLSLLFSETSWHHFLHISLGLGSTHLERDGERKSMSVER
;
A
#
# COMPACT_ATOMS: atom_id res chain seq x y z
N MET A 1 -29.79 22.08 -33.46
CA MET A 1 -28.89 20.99 -33.92
C MET A 1 -27.60 20.88 -33.10
N ASP A 2 -27.54 21.41 -31.87
CA ASP A 2 -26.29 21.45 -31.07
C ASP A 2 -26.27 20.55 -29.82
N SER A 3 -27.36 19.85 -29.49
CA SER A 3 -27.43 19.01 -28.27
C SER A 3 -26.81 17.61 -28.40
N THR A 4 -26.39 17.23 -29.61
CA THR A 4 -25.78 15.90 -29.89
C THR A 4 -24.27 15.88 -29.74
N LYS A 5 -23.58 17.03 -29.79
CA LYS A 5 -22.12 17.09 -29.59
C LYS A 5 -21.72 17.02 -28.11
N GLU A 6 -22.45 17.68 -27.20
CA GLU A 6 -22.20 17.60 -25.76
C GLU A 6 -22.48 16.20 -25.18
N LYS A 7 -23.52 15.50 -25.67
CA LYS A 7 -23.83 14.13 -25.23
C LYS A 7 -22.78 13.10 -25.65
N ASN A 8 -22.10 13.30 -26.79
CA ASN A 8 -21.08 12.37 -27.28
C ASN A 8 -19.72 12.53 -26.58
N GLY A 9 -19.40 13.72 -26.05
CA GLY A 9 -18.22 13.94 -25.22
C GLY A 9 -18.31 13.20 -23.89
N ASN A 10 -19.46 13.31 -23.22
CA ASN A 10 -19.70 12.70 -21.91
C ASN A 10 -19.62 11.15 -21.94
N TYR A 11 -20.08 10.52 -23.02
CA TYR A 11 -20.02 9.06 -23.19
C TYR A 11 -18.59 8.51 -23.37
N LYS A 12 -17.68 9.27 -24.00
CA LYS A 12 -16.28 8.86 -24.14
C LYS A 12 -15.57 8.92 -22.79
N ASP A 13 -15.76 10.00 -22.03
CA ASP A 13 -15.17 10.18 -20.70
C ASP A 13 -15.70 9.16 -19.69
N ASP A 14 -16.99 8.83 -19.77
CA ASP A 14 -17.62 7.79 -18.96
C ASP A 14 -17.02 6.40 -19.18
N LEU A 15 -16.73 6.03 -20.44
CA LEU A 15 -16.15 4.73 -20.75
C LEU A 15 -14.68 4.62 -20.36
N LEU A 16 -13.95 5.74 -20.38
CA LEU A 16 -12.58 5.83 -19.87
C LEU A 16 -12.53 5.51 -18.37
N LEU A 17 -13.59 5.75 -17.60
CA LEU A 17 -13.63 5.35 -16.19
C LEU A 17 -13.59 3.83 -16.03
N ARG A 18 -14.11 3.04 -16.99
CA ARG A 18 -14.09 1.56 -16.92
C ARG A 18 -12.85 0.96 -17.54
N VAL A 19 -12.56 1.32 -18.80
CA VAL A 19 -11.54 0.71 -19.64
C VAL A 19 -10.21 1.46 -19.57
N GLY A 20 -10.26 2.77 -19.34
CA GLY A 20 -9.07 3.62 -19.28
C GLY A 20 -8.19 3.35 -18.07
N LEU A 21 -7.03 4.00 -18.09
CA LEU A 21 -6.03 3.97 -17.05
C LEU A 21 -6.65 4.41 -15.73
N ASN A 22 -6.59 3.49 -14.76
CA ASN A 22 -6.70 3.85 -13.36
C ASN A 22 -5.27 4.14 -12.87
N ASP A 23 -5.00 5.36 -12.44
CA ASP A 23 -3.69 5.79 -11.94
C ASP A 23 -3.67 5.92 -10.40
N ASN A 24 -4.72 5.49 -9.71
CA ASN A 24 -4.79 5.59 -8.25
C ASN A 24 -3.81 4.65 -7.50
N LYS A 25 -2.91 3.96 -8.20
CA LYS A 25 -1.88 3.09 -7.60
C LYS A 25 -0.55 3.85 -7.48
N ALA A 26 0.21 3.54 -6.43
CA ALA A 26 1.52 4.12 -6.22
C ALA A 26 2.48 3.91 -7.40
N GLY A 27 3.25 4.95 -7.74
CA GLY A 27 4.21 4.95 -8.83
C GLY A 27 3.59 5.18 -10.21
N MET A 28 2.39 5.76 -10.25
CA MET A 28 1.65 6.08 -11.47
C MET A 28 1.20 7.55 -11.51
N GLU A 29 1.74 8.37 -10.61
CA GLU A 29 1.49 9.80 -10.55
C GLU A 29 2.12 10.52 -11.76
N GLY A 30 1.43 11.55 -12.29
CA GLY A 30 1.97 12.40 -13.36
C GLY A 30 2.03 11.77 -14.75
N LEU A 31 1.42 10.60 -14.97
CA LEU A 31 1.38 9.96 -16.28
C LEU A 31 0.48 10.71 -17.27
N ASP A 32 0.89 10.70 -18.54
CA ASP A 32 0.07 11.18 -19.66
C ASP A 32 -1.09 10.20 -19.91
N LYS A 33 -2.20 10.46 -19.20
CA LYS A 33 -3.42 9.64 -19.26
C LYS A 33 -4.03 9.64 -20.66
N GLU A 34 -3.96 10.76 -21.38
CA GLU A 34 -4.59 10.88 -22.69
C GLU A 34 -3.92 9.93 -23.68
N LYS A 35 -2.58 9.97 -23.75
CA LYS A 35 -1.80 9.07 -24.60
C LYS A 35 -1.99 7.60 -24.22
N ILE A 36 -1.93 7.27 -22.93
CA ILE A 36 -2.10 5.88 -22.46
C ILE A 36 -3.51 5.38 -22.80
N ASN A 37 -4.54 6.19 -22.52
CA ASN A 37 -5.92 5.84 -22.80
C ASN A 37 -6.17 5.66 -24.30
N LYS A 38 -5.54 6.46 -25.16
CA LYS A 38 -5.63 6.28 -26.61
C LYS A 38 -5.16 4.88 -27.04
N ILE A 39 -4.00 4.44 -26.54
CA ILE A 39 -3.46 3.10 -26.85
C ILE A 39 -4.37 1.99 -26.32
N ILE A 40 -4.85 2.13 -25.08
CA ILE A 40 -5.77 1.15 -24.49
C ILE A 40 -7.07 1.04 -25.32
N MET A 41 -7.62 2.19 -25.73
CA MET A 41 -8.85 2.25 -26.52
C MET A 41 -8.64 1.64 -27.91
N GLU A 42 -7.54 1.96 -28.59
CA GLU A 42 -7.18 1.35 -29.88
C GLU A 42 -7.02 -0.17 -29.79
N ALA A 43 -6.50 -0.68 -28.67
CA ALA A 43 -6.35 -2.11 -28.44
C ALA A 43 -7.66 -2.83 -28.06
N THR A 44 -8.66 -2.11 -27.56
CA THR A 44 -9.86 -2.70 -26.95
C THR A 44 -11.11 -2.52 -27.80
N LYS A 45 -11.19 -1.44 -28.61
CA LYS A 45 -12.36 -1.07 -29.41
C LYS A 45 -12.77 -2.19 -30.36
N GLY A 46 -14.07 -2.51 -30.38
CA GLY A 46 -14.65 -3.56 -31.23
C GLY A 46 -14.62 -4.96 -30.62
N SER A 47 -13.98 -5.17 -29.46
CA SER A 47 -14.00 -6.47 -28.77
C SER A 47 -15.34 -6.75 -28.08
N ARG A 48 -15.63 -8.04 -27.81
CA ARG A 48 -16.79 -8.44 -26.99
C ARG A 48 -16.70 -7.88 -25.56
N PHE A 49 -15.48 -7.83 -25.00
CA PHE A 49 -15.22 -7.22 -23.70
C PHE A 49 -15.63 -5.74 -23.70
N TYR A 50 -15.22 -4.99 -24.73
CA TYR A 50 -15.60 -3.59 -24.90
C TYR A 50 -17.12 -3.38 -24.96
N GLY A 51 -17.83 -4.22 -25.74
CA GLY A 51 -19.29 -4.19 -25.80
C GLY A 51 -19.96 -4.46 -24.44
N ASN A 52 -19.40 -5.37 -23.64
CA ASN A 52 -19.89 -5.63 -22.29
C ASN A 52 -19.62 -4.46 -21.32
N GLU A 53 -18.44 -3.83 -21.42
CA GLU A 53 -18.12 -2.66 -20.59
C GLU A 53 -19.01 -1.46 -20.94
N LEU A 54 -19.35 -1.26 -22.22
CA LEU A 54 -20.37 -0.29 -22.65
C LEU A 54 -21.74 -0.57 -22.01
N LYS A 55 -22.17 -1.84 -21.98
CA LYS A 55 -23.44 -2.24 -21.35
C LYS A 55 -23.44 -1.94 -19.85
N LYS A 56 -22.36 -2.30 -19.15
CA LYS A 56 -22.21 -2.01 -17.71
C LYS A 56 -22.18 -0.50 -17.43
N GLU A 57 -21.53 0.27 -18.30
CA GLU A 57 -21.48 1.73 -18.14
C GLU A 57 -22.86 2.36 -18.31
N LYS A 58 -23.63 1.92 -19.31
CA LYS A 58 -25.03 2.34 -19.46
C LYS A 58 -25.86 2.01 -18.21
N GLN A 59 -25.64 0.84 -17.60
CA GLN A 59 -26.34 0.46 -16.36
C GLN A 59 -25.96 1.36 -15.18
N VAL A 60 -24.68 1.71 -15.03
CA VAL A 60 -24.22 2.65 -13.99
C VAL A 60 -24.83 4.04 -14.23
N ASN A 61 -24.84 4.51 -15.47
CA ASN A 61 -25.45 5.80 -15.83
C ASN A 61 -26.95 5.83 -15.53
N GLN A 62 -27.68 4.73 -15.81
CA GLN A 62 -29.10 4.64 -15.45
C GLN A 62 -29.29 4.70 -13.92
N ARG A 63 -28.43 4.05 -13.14
CA ARG A 63 -28.49 4.13 -11.67
C ARG A 63 -28.25 5.55 -11.17
N ILE A 64 -27.32 6.27 -11.77
CA ILE A 64 -27.04 7.68 -11.44
C ILE A 64 -28.25 8.54 -11.81
N GLU A 65 -28.82 8.38 -13.00
CA GLU A 65 -30.00 9.13 -13.43
C GLU A 65 -31.18 8.94 -12.46
N ASN A 66 -31.46 7.70 -12.08
CA ASN A 66 -32.52 7.38 -11.10
C ASN A 66 -32.24 8.04 -9.74
N MET A 67 -30.99 8.01 -9.28
CA MET A 67 -30.58 8.66 -8.03
C MET A 67 -30.74 10.20 -8.12
N MET A 68 -30.43 10.81 -9.27
CA MET A 68 -30.61 12.25 -9.49
C MET A 68 -32.08 12.65 -9.56
N GLN A 69 -32.94 11.80 -10.14
CA GLN A 69 -34.39 11.98 -10.10
C GLN A 69 -34.94 11.90 -8.67
N GLN A 70 -34.49 10.93 -7.87
CA GLN A 70 -34.82 10.85 -6.45
C GLN A 70 -34.37 12.10 -5.70
N LYS A 71 -33.14 12.57 -5.93
CA LYS A 71 -32.62 13.80 -5.34
C LYS A 71 -33.51 15.02 -5.64
N ALA A 72 -34.02 15.14 -6.86
CA ALA A 72 -34.87 16.26 -7.26
C ALA A 72 -36.22 16.31 -6.53
N GLN A 73 -36.69 15.16 -5.99
CA GLN A 73 -37.95 15.06 -5.25
C GLN A 73 -37.77 15.33 -3.74
N ILE A 74 -36.53 15.42 -3.25
CA ILE A 74 -36.25 15.67 -1.83
C ILE A 74 -36.57 17.13 -1.49
N THR A 75 -37.47 17.30 -0.54
CA THR A 75 -37.84 18.62 -0.02
C THR A 75 -36.83 19.13 1.01
N SER A 76 -36.73 20.46 1.16
CA SER A 76 -35.91 21.09 2.20
C SER A 76 -36.31 20.66 3.62
N GLN A 77 -37.58 20.32 3.84
CA GLN A 77 -38.06 19.81 5.14
C GLN A 77 -37.53 18.40 5.42
N GLN A 78 -37.59 17.49 4.44
CA GLN A 78 -37.00 16.15 4.56
C GLN A 78 -35.49 16.24 4.79
N LEU A 79 -34.80 17.11 4.06
CA LEU A 79 -33.36 17.31 4.22
C LEU A 79 -33.00 17.83 5.61
N ARG A 80 -33.74 18.80 6.15
CA ARG A 80 -33.53 19.28 7.54
C ARG A 80 -33.78 18.18 8.58
N LYS A 81 -34.81 17.35 8.39
CA LYS A 81 -35.08 16.21 9.28
C LYS A 81 -33.93 15.21 9.25
N ALA A 82 -33.46 14.86 8.05
CA ALA A 82 -32.31 13.97 7.87
C ALA A 82 -31.05 14.56 8.51
N GLN A 83 -30.80 15.86 8.34
CA GLN A 83 -29.67 16.55 8.94
C GLN A 83 -29.62 16.38 10.46
N LEU A 84 -30.74 16.62 11.16
CA LEU A 84 -30.83 16.43 12.61
C LEU A 84 -30.58 14.97 13.03
N GLN A 85 -31.12 14.01 12.28
CA GLN A 85 -30.93 12.58 12.58
C GLN A 85 -29.47 12.16 12.40
N VAL A 86 -28.86 12.56 11.28
CA VAL A 86 -27.48 12.23 10.95
C VAL A 86 -26.49 12.96 11.87
N ASP A 87 -26.76 14.21 12.26
CA ASP A 87 -25.89 14.94 13.19
C ASP A 87 -25.89 14.34 14.59
N ARG A 88 -27.04 13.83 15.06
CA ARG A 88 -27.10 13.07 16.32
C ARG A 88 -26.26 11.79 16.24
N PHE A 89 -26.39 11.02 15.17
CA PHE A 89 -25.57 9.82 14.98
C PHE A 89 -24.08 10.16 14.84
N ALA A 90 -23.74 11.23 14.11
CA ALA A 90 -22.36 11.71 14.01
C ALA A 90 -21.79 12.14 15.37
N MET A 91 -22.61 12.73 16.24
CA MET A 91 -22.20 13.09 17.59
C MET A 91 -21.90 11.85 18.44
N GLU A 92 -22.71 10.80 18.35
CA GLU A 92 -22.45 9.51 19.03
C GLU A 92 -21.16 8.85 18.53
N LEU A 93 -20.91 8.88 17.22
CA LEU A 93 -19.68 8.38 16.61
C LEU A 93 -18.45 9.19 17.05
N GLU A 94 -18.57 10.52 17.13
CA GLU A 94 -17.46 11.38 17.56
C GLU A 94 -17.17 11.21 19.06
N GLN A 95 -18.21 11.04 19.89
CA GLN A 95 -18.06 10.77 21.33
C GLN A 95 -17.38 9.42 21.60
N SER A 96 -17.60 8.43 20.75
CA SER A 96 -16.99 7.09 20.84
C SER A 96 -15.66 6.95 20.08
N ARG A 97 -15.09 8.05 19.56
CA ARG A 97 -13.81 8.02 18.86
C ARG A 97 -12.71 7.51 19.79
N ASP A 98 -12.11 6.40 19.41
CA ASP A 98 -10.92 5.86 20.05
C ASP A 98 -9.65 6.24 19.27
N LEU A 99 -8.71 6.89 19.96
CA LEU A 99 -7.39 7.26 19.45
C LEU A 99 -6.24 6.59 20.24
N SER A 100 -6.56 5.69 21.16
CA SER A 100 -5.59 5.07 22.06
C SER A 100 -4.78 3.96 21.40
N ASN A 101 -5.31 3.37 20.34
CA ASN A 101 -4.67 2.28 19.60
C ASN A 101 -3.68 2.82 18.55
N THR A 102 -2.57 2.10 18.36
CA THR A 102 -1.63 2.30 17.25
C THR A 102 -1.75 1.14 16.28
N ILE A 103 -2.47 1.37 15.18
CA ILE A 103 -2.67 0.41 14.11
C ILE A 103 -1.62 0.62 13.03
N VAL A 104 -1.00 -0.46 12.59
CA VAL A 104 -0.05 -0.49 11.48
C VAL A 104 -0.64 -1.30 10.35
N HIS A 105 -0.57 -0.78 9.13
CA HIS A 105 -0.81 -1.55 7.91
C HIS A 105 0.52 -1.73 7.18
N ILE A 106 0.95 -2.98 6.97
CA ILE A 106 2.14 -3.34 6.18
C ILE A 106 1.68 -3.82 4.80
N ASP A 107 2.37 -3.37 3.75
CA ASP A 107 2.05 -3.68 2.35
C ASP A 107 3.36 -3.83 1.54
N MET A 108 3.67 -5.06 1.10
CA MET A 108 4.90 -5.36 0.36
C MET A 108 4.94 -4.65 -1.00
N ASP A 109 6.12 -4.14 -1.37
CA ASP A 109 6.26 -3.32 -2.57
C ASP A 109 6.31 -4.15 -3.85
N ALA A 110 5.28 -4.01 -4.69
CA ALA A 110 5.17 -4.72 -5.97
C ALA A 110 5.44 -6.25 -5.84
N PHE A 111 4.91 -6.84 -4.75
CA PHE A 111 5.34 -8.11 -4.18
C PHE A 111 5.82 -9.19 -5.16
N TYR A 112 4.93 -9.71 -6.02
CA TYR A 112 5.32 -10.79 -6.93
C TYR A 112 6.43 -10.38 -7.89
N ALA A 113 6.38 -9.16 -8.44
CA ALA A 113 7.43 -8.69 -9.34
C ALA A 113 8.76 -8.49 -8.59
N ALA A 114 8.72 -8.03 -7.34
CA ALA A 114 9.91 -7.87 -6.51
C ALA A 114 10.58 -9.23 -6.19
N VAL A 115 9.79 -10.28 -5.92
CA VAL A 115 10.30 -11.65 -5.76
C VAL A 115 11.02 -12.12 -7.03
N GLU A 116 10.41 -11.95 -8.20
CA GLU A 116 11.04 -12.35 -9.46
C GLU A 116 12.30 -11.53 -9.78
N MET A 117 12.34 -10.24 -9.43
CA MET A 117 13.53 -9.39 -9.58
C MET A 117 14.67 -9.80 -8.65
N ARG A 118 14.36 -10.28 -7.44
CA ARG A 118 15.34 -10.80 -6.48
C ARG A 118 15.97 -12.09 -7.01
N ASP A 119 15.13 -13.02 -7.45
CA ASP A 119 15.55 -14.36 -7.87
C ASP A 119 16.23 -14.36 -9.25
N ASN A 120 15.94 -13.35 -10.09
CA ASN A 120 16.61 -13.13 -11.37
C ASN A 120 17.10 -11.68 -11.49
N PRO A 121 18.37 -11.41 -11.11
CA PRO A 121 18.95 -10.06 -11.13
C PRO A 121 18.94 -9.37 -12.50
N GLU A 122 18.88 -10.11 -13.61
CA GLU A 122 18.78 -9.52 -14.95
C GLU A 122 17.47 -8.73 -15.19
N LEU A 123 16.48 -8.91 -14.32
CA LEU A 123 15.20 -8.22 -14.37
C LEU A 123 15.18 -6.91 -13.57
N LYS A 124 16.17 -6.67 -12.70
CA LYS A 124 16.15 -5.61 -11.68
C LYS A 124 15.90 -4.22 -12.25
N ASP A 125 16.52 -3.91 -13.39
CA ASP A 125 16.47 -2.58 -14.02
C ASP A 125 15.60 -2.55 -15.29
N LYS A 126 14.72 -3.55 -15.46
CA LYS A 126 13.83 -3.68 -16.62
C LYS A 126 12.37 -3.51 -16.22
N PRO A 127 11.50 -2.99 -17.10
CA PRO A 127 10.07 -3.01 -16.86
C PRO A 127 9.57 -4.45 -16.90
N ILE A 128 9.03 -4.95 -15.79
CA ILE A 128 8.47 -6.30 -15.70
C ILE A 128 7.06 -6.32 -15.15
N ALA A 129 6.31 -7.36 -15.52
CA ALA A 129 5.02 -7.69 -14.93
C ALA A 129 4.91 -9.20 -14.68
N VAL A 130 4.15 -9.58 -13.66
CA VAL A 130 3.85 -10.99 -13.36
C VAL A 130 2.46 -11.32 -13.86
N GLY A 131 2.32 -12.40 -14.61
CA GLY A 131 1.06 -12.87 -15.16
C GLY A 131 1.23 -13.53 -16.52
N SER A 132 0.34 -13.24 -17.45
CA SER A 132 0.37 -13.76 -18.82
C SER A 132 -0.08 -12.70 -19.83
N MET A 133 -0.09 -13.05 -21.12
CA MET A 133 -0.67 -12.21 -22.16
C MET A 133 -2.16 -11.92 -21.93
N SER A 134 -2.87 -12.81 -21.22
CA SER A 134 -4.29 -12.64 -20.92
C SER A 134 -4.54 -11.69 -19.75
N MET A 135 -3.73 -11.78 -18.68
CA MET A 135 -3.93 -10.95 -17.49
C MET A 135 -2.65 -10.79 -16.67
N LEU A 136 -2.40 -9.58 -16.19
CA LEU A 136 -1.31 -9.27 -15.27
C LEU A 136 -1.80 -9.21 -13.81
N SER A 137 -1.12 -9.91 -12.92
CA SER A 137 -1.36 -9.86 -11.47
C SER A 137 -0.75 -8.62 -10.84
N THR A 138 0.47 -8.25 -11.24
CA THR A 138 1.15 -7.03 -10.78
C THR A 138 2.24 -6.58 -11.77
N SER A 139 2.81 -5.41 -11.53
CA SER A 139 3.95 -4.86 -12.27
C SER A 139 4.91 -4.15 -11.34
N ASN A 140 6.20 -4.15 -11.68
CA ASN A 140 7.20 -3.39 -10.95
C ASN A 140 7.04 -1.88 -11.22
N TYR A 141 7.68 -1.06 -10.38
CA TYR A 141 7.55 0.39 -10.47
C TYR A 141 8.10 0.97 -11.79
N TYR A 142 9.09 0.32 -12.41
CA TYR A 142 9.57 0.71 -13.75
C TYR A 142 8.47 0.56 -14.82
N ALA A 143 7.76 -0.56 -14.85
CA ALA A 143 6.66 -0.79 -15.78
C ALA A 143 5.46 0.14 -15.50
N ARG A 144 5.19 0.47 -14.23
CA ARG A 144 4.12 1.41 -13.84
C ARG A 144 4.26 2.78 -14.47
N ARG A 145 5.49 3.25 -14.73
CA ARG A 145 5.77 4.51 -15.44
C ARG A 145 5.25 4.54 -16.89
N PHE A 146 4.92 3.39 -17.47
CA PHE A 146 4.30 3.28 -18.79
C PHE A 146 2.77 3.12 -18.73
N GLY A 147 2.18 3.16 -17.53
CA GLY A 147 0.77 2.85 -17.33
C GLY A 147 0.46 1.35 -17.14
N VAL A 148 1.47 0.47 -17.18
CA VAL A 148 1.30 -0.97 -16.97
C VAL A 148 0.98 -1.26 -15.50
N ARG A 149 -0.12 -1.97 -15.24
CA ARG A 149 -0.62 -2.23 -13.88
C ARG A 149 -1.31 -3.58 -13.75
N ALA A 150 -1.53 -3.99 -12.50
CA ALA A 150 -2.39 -5.12 -12.16
C ALA A 150 -3.80 -4.98 -12.79
N ALA A 151 -4.39 -6.14 -13.12
CA ALA A 151 -5.68 -6.30 -13.79
C ALA A 151 -5.72 -5.74 -15.23
N MET A 152 -4.57 -5.49 -15.84
CA MET A 152 -4.45 -5.15 -17.27
C MET A 152 -4.12 -6.42 -18.07
N PRO A 153 -4.72 -6.63 -19.25
CA PRO A 153 -4.29 -7.70 -20.16
C PRO A 153 -2.84 -7.49 -20.62
N GLY A 154 -2.04 -8.56 -20.62
CA GLY A 154 -0.63 -8.50 -20.99
C GLY A 154 -0.39 -8.01 -22.42
N PHE A 155 -1.28 -8.33 -23.37
CA PHE A 155 -1.18 -7.81 -24.74
C PHE A 155 -1.37 -6.28 -24.83
N ILE A 156 -2.20 -5.68 -23.97
CA ILE A 156 -2.35 -4.22 -23.89
C ILE A 156 -1.10 -3.62 -23.25
N ALA A 157 -0.61 -4.24 -22.18
CA ALA A 157 0.61 -3.79 -21.50
C ALA A 157 1.84 -3.78 -22.43
N LYS A 158 1.97 -4.79 -23.30
CA LYS A 158 2.99 -4.85 -24.36
C LYS A 158 2.88 -3.74 -25.41
N ARG A 159 1.67 -3.23 -25.68
CA ARG A 159 1.51 -2.05 -26.55
C ARG A 159 1.92 -0.76 -25.86
N LEU A 160 1.71 -0.65 -24.55
CA LEU A 160 2.15 0.49 -23.74
C LEU A 160 3.68 0.48 -23.53
N CYS A 161 4.26 -0.70 -23.38
CA CYS A 161 5.68 -0.92 -23.13
C CYS A 161 6.17 -2.14 -23.93
N PRO A 162 6.63 -1.96 -25.19
CA PRO A 162 7.08 -3.06 -26.04
C PRO A 162 8.20 -3.92 -25.42
N GLN A 163 9.09 -3.28 -24.66
CA GLN A 163 10.19 -3.90 -23.93
C GLN A 163 9.80 -4.57 -22.61
N LEU A 164 8.51 -4.57 -22.23
CA LEU A 164 8.01 -5.19 -20.99
C LEU A 164 8.34 -6.68 -20.96
N ILE A 165 8.87 -7.19 -19.86
CA ILE A 165 9.05 -8.64 -19.65
C ILE A 165 7.86 -9.15 -18.84
N ILE A 166 7.13 -10.14 -19.36
CA ILE A 166 6.02 -10.79 -18.63
C ILE A 166 6.54 -12.12 -18.09
N VAL A 167 6.59 -12.23 -16.76
CA VAL A 167 7.04 -13.43 -16.05
C VAL A 167 5.83 -14.23 -15.56
N PRO A 168 5.76 -15.55 -15.79
CA PRO A 168 4.70 -16.39 -15.23
C PRO A 168 4.69 -16.36 -13.69
N PRO A 169 3.52 -16.47 -13.03
CA PRO A 169 3.46 -16.45 -11.56
C PRO A 169 4.03 -17.74 -10.94
N ASN A 170 4.79 -17.60 -9.84
CA ASN A 170 5.21 -18.71 -9.00
C ASN A 170 4.63 -18.58 -7.58
N PHE A 171 3.44 -19.11 -7.36
CA PHE A 171 2.71 -18.93 -6.10
C PHE A 171 3.34 -19.64 -4.89
N ASP A 172 4.11 -20.71 -5.09
CA ASP A 172 4.82 -21.37 -3.99
C ASP A 172 5.92 -20.47 -3.43
N LYS A 173 6.71 -19.82 -4.29
CA LYS A 173 7.68 -18.81 -3.87
C LYS A 173 7.01 -17.65 -3.12
N TYR A 174 5.90 -17.14 -3.64
CA TYR A 174 5.20 -16.01 -3.01
C TYR A 174 4.64 -16.39 -1.64
N ARG A 175 4.13 -17.63 -1.47
CA ARG A 175 3.71 -18.15 -0.17
C ARG A 175 4.88 -18.28 0.80
N ALA A 176 6.02 -18.82 0.36
CA ALA A 176 7.20 -18.98 1.20
C ALA A 176 7.68 -17.63 1.76
N VAL A 177 7.80 -16.61 0.90
CA VAL A 177 8.19 -15.26 1.33
C VAL A 177 7.13 -14.64 2.25
N SER A 178 5.83 -14.84 1.97
CA SER A 178 4.76 -14.38 2.85
C SER A 178 4.90 -14.97 4.26
N THR A 179 5.23 -16.25 4.37
CA THR A 179 5.50 -16.91 5.67
C THR A 179 6.68 -16.26 6.40
N GLU A 180 7.80 -16.01 5.71
CA GLU A 180 8.97 -15.37 6.31
C GLU A 180 8.66 -13.97 6.88
N VAL A 181 7.84 -13.19 6.17
CA VAL A 181 7.36 -11.87 6.62
C VAL A 181 6.44 -12.02 7.82
N LYS A 182 5.46 -12.93 7.76
CA LYS A 182 4.48 -13.17 8.83
C LYS A 182 5.16 -13.59 10.14
N GLU A 183 6.24 -14.35 10.07
CA GLU A 183 7.07 -14.68 11.25
C GLU A 183 7.65 -13.43 11.92
N ILE A 184 8.06 -12.41 11.16
CA ILE A 184 8.52 -11.14 11.72
C ILE A 184 7.35 -10.38 12.34
N LEU A 185 6.20 -10.33 11.66
CA LEU A 185 5.04 -9.57 12.12
C LEU A 185 4.50 -10.09 13.47
N ALA A 186 4.55 -11.41 13.69
CA ALA A 186 4.09 -12.06 14.91
C ALA A 186 4.82 -11.59 16.19
N ASP A 187 6.04 -11.08 16.08
CA ASP A 187 6.80 -10.54 17.23
C ASP A 187 6.22 -9.21 17.75
N TYR A 188 5.52 -8.47 16.90
CA TYR A 188 4.97 -7.14 17.22
C TYR A 188 3.49 -7.20 17.55
N ASP A 189 2.77 -8.14 16.96
CA ASP A 189 1.39 -8.47 17.29
C ASP A 189 1.14 -9.95 16.99
N PRO A 190 1.00 -10.83 18.00
CA PRO A 190 0.72 -12.25 17.78
C PRO A 190 -0.69 -12.52 17.24
N ASN A 191 -1.59 -11.52 17.26
CA ASN A 191 -2.95 -11.61 16.70
C ASN A 191 -3.11 -10.71 15.46
N PHE A 192 -2.00 -10.39 14.77
CA PHE A 192 -2.06 -9.62 13.53
C PHE A 192 -3.03 -10.25 12.53
N MET A 193 -3.67 -9.41 11.72
CA MET A 193 -4.66 -9.83 10.72
C MET A 193 -4.02 -9.81 9.33
N ALA A 194 -3.78 -10.98 8.74
CA ALA A 194 -3.25 -11.11 7.39
C ALA A 194 -4.37 -11.02 6.34
N MET A 195 -4.34 -10.00 5.49
CA MET A 195 -5.37 -9.79 4.47
C MET A 195 -5.10 -10.58 3.17
N SER A 196 -3.82 -10.65 2.80
CA SER A 196 -3.34 -11.33 1.59
C SER A 196 -1.97 -11.98 1.86
N LEU A 197 -1.23 -12.31 0.79
CA LEU A 197 0.16 -12.74 0.94
C LEU A 197 1.10 -11.56 1.27
N ASP A 198 0.72 -10.34 0.87
CA ASP A 198 1.55 -9.13 0.94
C ASP A 198 1.04 -8.02 1.86
N GLU A 199 -0.17 -8.15 2.41
CA GLU A 199 -0.78 -7.13 3.25
C GLU A 199 -1.22 -7.69 4.62
N ALA A 200 -0.98 -6.93 5.68
CA ALA A 200 -1.40 -7.26 7.04
C ALA A 200 -1.64 -6.02 7.90
N TYR A 201 -2.57 -6.12 8.86
CA TYR A 201 -2.74 -5.16 9.94
C TYR A 201 -2.14 -5.70 11.24
N LEU A 202 -1.51 -4.81 12.02
CA LEU A 202 -1.01 -5.08 13.36
C LEU A 202 -1.58 -4.03 14.32
N ASN A 203 -1.92 -4.45 15.54
CA ASN A 203 -2.15 -3.55 16.65
C ASN A 203 -0.92 -3.57 17.57
N ILE A 204 0.01 -2.63 17.36
CA ILE A 204 1.28 -2.57 18.10
C ILE A 204 1.17 -1.84 19.44
N THR A 205 -0.04 -1.52 19.91
CA THR A 205 -0.26 -0.75 21.14
C THR A 205 0.40 -1.40 22.35
N LYS A 206 0.18 -2.71 22.52
CA LYS A 206 0.80 -3.48 23.62
C LYS A 206 2.32 -3.53 23.49
N HIS A 207 2.82 -3.82 22.28
CA HIS A 207 4.26 -3.84 22.01
C HIS A 207 4.92 -2.49 22.34
N LEU A 208 4.30 -1.37 22.00
CA LEU A 208 4.82 -0.04 22.29
C LEU A 208 4.91 0.24 23.80
N GLN A 209 3.94 -0.21 24.58
CA GLN A 209 3.95 -0.08 26.05
C GLN A 209 5.12 -0.86 26.65
N GLU A 210 5.31 -2.11 26.23
CA GLU A 210 6.42 -2.96 26.69
C GLU A 210 7.78 -2.41 26.25
N ARG A 211 7.87 -1.93 25.00
CA ARG A 211 9.10 -1.45 24.38
C ARG A 211 9.67 -0.19 25.02
N GLN A 212 8.86 0.64 25.68
CA GLN A 212 9.37 1.83 26.37
C GLN A 212 10.49 1.51 27.37
N ASN A 213 10.44 0.33 27.99
CA ASN A 213 11.41 -0.10 29.00
C ASN A 213 12.45 -1.09 28.45
N TRP A 214 12.50 -1.31 27.14
CA TRP A 214 13.44 -2.27 26.56
C TRP A 214 14.88 -1.71 26.53
N PRO A 215 15.87 -2.47 27.02
CA PRO A 215 17.27 -2.12 26.83
C PRO A 215 17.62 -2.12 25.33
N GLU A 216 18.68 -1.42 24.96
CA GLU A 216 19.11 -1.32 23.56
C GLU A 216 19.33 -2.68 22.89
N ASP A 217 19.83 -3.67 23.63
CA ASP A 217 20.14 -4.98 23.08
C ASP A 217 18.89 -5.74 22.59
N LYS A 218 17.71 -5.45 23.14
CA LYS A 218 16.43 -5.98 22.63
C LYS A 218 15.92 -5.28 21.38
N ARG A 219 16.52 -4.15 21.02
CA ARG A 219 16.16 -3.30 19.87
C ARG A 219 17.33 -3.17 18.88
N LYS A 220 18.36 -4.00 19.05
CA LYS A 220 19.59 -4.01 18.27
C LYS A 220 19.56 -5.17 17.28
N TYR A 221 19.84 -4.88 16.03
CA TYR A 221 19.88 -5.85 14.95
C TYR A 221 21.15 -5.71 14.14
N PHE A 222 21.71 -6.84 13.69
CA PHE A 222 22.92 -6.86 12.87
C PHE A 222 22.56 -6.72 11.39
N ILE A 223 23.34 -5.92 10.67
CA ILE A 223 23.20 -5.75 9.23
C ILE A 223 23.88 -6.95 8.55
N LYS A 224 23.14 -7.68 7.71
CA LYS A 224 23.74 -8.69 6.86
C LYS A 224 24.48 -7.98 5.73
N THR A 225 25.79 -7.83 5.88
CA THR A 225 26.66 -7.49 4.74
C THR A 225 26.69 -8.70 3.83
N GLY A 226 26.25 -8.55 2.58
CA GLY A 226 26.26 -9.65 1.62
C GLY A 226 27.67 -10.20 1.49
N ASN A 227 27.85 -11.52 1.64
CA ASN A 227 29.10 -12.21 1.31
C ASN A 227 29.38 -12.01 -0.18
N SER A 228 30.16 -10.98 -0.51
CA SER A 228 31.06 -11.03 -1.66
C SER A 228 32.23 -11.91 -1.22
N LEU A 229 32.11 -13.22 -1.43
CA LEU A 229 33.27 -14.11 -1.47
C LEU A 229 34.08 -13.73 -2.71
N GLU A 230 34.86 -12.65 -2.63
CA GLU A 230 35.90 -12.36 -3.61
C GLU A 230 37.20 -13.03 -3.16
N ASN A 231 37.66 -13.92 -4.04
CA ASN A 231 38.95 -14.59 -4.07
C ASN A 231 40.10 -13.76 -3.49
N GLY A 232 40.57 -14.12 -2.30
CA GLY A 232 41.89 -13.72 -1.81
C GLY A 232 42.97 -14.47 -2.59
N LYS A 233 43.40 -13.92 -3.74
CA LYS A 233 44.73 -14.21 -4.27
C LYS A 233 45.74 -13.55 -3.35
N GLU A 234 46.60 -14.36 -2.73
CA GLU A 234 47.83 -13.91 -2.10
C GLU A 234 48.61 -13.00 -3.06
N VAL A 235 48.91 -11.79 -2.59
CA VAL A 235 49.97 -10.97 -3.17
C VAL A 235 50.90 -10.65 -2.02
N ASP A 236 51.90 -11.52 -1.85
CA ASP A 236 53.11 -11.23 -1.11
C ASP A 236 53.72 -9.93 -1.63
N ARG A 237 53.79 -8.91 -0.77
CA ARG A 237 54.67 -7.76 -0.99
C ARG A 237 55.77 -7.78 0.03
N LEU A 238 56.92 -8.24 -0.45
CA LEU A 238 58.26 -7.99 0.04
C LEU A 238 58.42 -6.53 0.51
N ASN A 239 58.67 -6.34 1.80
CA ASN A 239 59.28 -5.12 2.31
C ASN A 239 60.73 -5.42 2.71
N ASN A 240 61.64 -5.06 1.80
CA ASN A 240 63.07 -4.92 2.09
C ASN A 240 63.30 -3.55 2.73
N SER A 241 63.99 -3.51 3.88
CA SER A 241 64.79 -2.36 4.33
C SER A 241 65.94 -2.84 5.24
N PRO A 242 67.11 -2.15 5.24
CA PRO A 242 68.42 -2.76 5.53
C PRO A 242 68.86 -2.64 7.01
N PRO A 243 69.98 -3.29 7.40
CA PRO A 243 70.33 -3.59 8.79
C PRO A 243 71.14 -2.48 9.47
N GLY A 244 70.93 -2.28 10.77
CA GLY A 244 71.71 -1.37 11.60
C GLY A 244 71.68 -1.72 13.09
N LEU A 245 72.71 -2.47 13.52
CA LEU A 245 73.45 -2.39 14.79
C LEU A 245 72.69 -2.42 16.15
N HIS A 246 72.82 -3.56 16.83
CA HIS A 246 72.73 -3.76 18.29
C HIS A 246 74.00 -3.21 19.00
N PRO A 247 74.01 -2.87 20.32
CA PRO A 247 73.85 -3.88 21.39
C PRO A 247 73.24 -3.49 22.76
N GLN A 248 72.68 -4.53 23.41
CA GLN A 248 72.70 -4.93 24.83
C GLN A 248 72.00 -4.11 25.95
N GLY A 249 71.13 -4.80 26.72
CA GLY A 249 70.93 -4.53 28.16
C GLY A 249 69.57 -4.87 28.81
N ILE A 250 69.47 -6.08 29.39
CA ILE A 250 68.68 -6.49 30.59
C ILE A 250 67.19 -6.90 30.41
N PRO A 251 66.74 -8.06 30.98
CA PRO A 251 65.42 -8.63 30.76
C PRO A 251 64.41 -8.30 31.87
N LEU A 252 63.14 -8.13 31.50
CA LEU A 252 62.01 -8.37 32.41
C LEU A 252 60.94 -9.21 31.69
N GLN A 253 60.76 -10.44 32.19
CA GLN A 253 59.50 -11.18 32.07
C GLN A 253 58.44 -10.46 32.90
N VAL A 254 57.20 -10.37 32.40
CA VAL A 254 55.99 -11.00 32.99
C VAL A 254 54.85 -10.87 31.97
N ASN A 255 54.29 -12.04 31.61
CA ASN A 255 52.90 -12.39 31.25
C ASN A 255 51.90 -11.22 31.12
N SER A 256 51.03 -11.17 30.11
CA SER A 256 50.11 -12.24 29.74
C SER A 256 49.39 -11.92 28.42
N GLU A 257 49.32 -12.95 27.59
CA GLU A 257 48.44 -13.19 26.44
C GLU A 257 47.22 -12.25 26.29
N GLU A 258 47.33 -11.23 25.45
CA GLU A 258 46.16 -10.72 24.73
C GLU A 258 45.92 -11.63 23.53
N GLN A 259 44.98 -12.57 23.70
CA GLN A 259 44.32 -13.22 22.57
C GLN A 259 43.58 -12.14 21.79
N SER A 260 44.24 -11.59 20.78
CA SER A 260 43.65 -10.76 19.74
C SER A 260 42.67 -11.63 18.94
N ASN A 261 41.45 -11.77 19.46
CA ASN A 261 40.34 -12.36 18.75
C ASN A 261 39.90 -11.34 17.67
N PRO A 262 39.97 -11.64 16.36
CA PRO A 262 39.51 -10.72 15.34
C PRO A 262 37.99 -10.70 15.36
N GLN A 263 37.40 -9.94 16.30
CA GLN A 263 35.99 -9.59 16.26
C GLN A 263 35.79 -8.74 15.01
N MET A 264 35.38 -9.38 13.93
CA MET A 264 34.79 -8.69 12.79
C MET A 264 33.71 -7.77 13.33
N LEU A 265 33.94 -6.47 13.22
CA LEU A 265 33.03 -5.42 13.67
C LEU A 265 31.74 -5.55 12.84
N GLN A 266 30.79 -6.36 13.30
CA GLN A 266 29.50 -6.50 12.63
C GLN A 266 28.71 -5.22 12.88
N ASN A 267 28.51 -4.43 11.83
CA ASN A 267 27.71 -3.22 11.89
C ASN A 267 26.30 -3.56 12.41
N SER A 268 25.95 -3.01 13.57
CA SER A 268 24.62 -3.16 14.18
C SER A 268 23.86 -1.84 14.17
N ILE A 269 22.54 -1.91 14.07
CA ILE A 269 21.63 -0.77 14.17
C ILE A 269 20.72 -0.95 15.39
N VAL A 270 20.41 0.15 16.07
CA VAL A 270 19.45 0.18 17.19
C VAL A 270 18.26 1.06 16.77
N PHE A 271 17.04 0.57 16.97
CA PHE A 271 15.81 1.32 16.67
C PHE A 271 15.18 1.85 17.95
N GLY A 272 14.67 3.09 17.94
CA GLY A 272 14.04 3.73 19.10
C GLY A 272 12.76 3.07 19.64
N THR A 273 12.03 3.79 20.49
CA THR A 273 10.81 3.31 21.17
C THR A 273 9.51 3.91 20.63
N SER A 274 9.58 4.81 19.64
CA SER A 274 8.39 5.39 19.01
C SER A 274 7.74 4.39 18.03
N ALA A 275 6.47 4.63 17.69
CA ALA A 275 5.76 3.85 16.66
C ALA A 275 6.48 3.87 15.31
N GLU A 276 7.03 5.03 14.90
CA GLU A 276 7.79 5.14 13.67
C GLU A 276 9.04 4.26 13.68
N GLU A 277 9.76 4.22 14.80
CA GLU A 277 10.98 3.41 14.95
C GLU A 277 10.67 1.91 14.96
N VAL A 278 9.59 1.48 15.62
CA VAL A 278 9.12 0.09 15.56
C VAL A 278 8.81 -0.31 14.11
N VAL A 279 8.14 0.56 13.35
CA VAL A 279 7.78 0.24 11.97
C VAL A 279 8.99 0.29 11.02
N LYS A 280 9.96 1.17 11.27
CA LYS A 280 11.26 1.13 10.57
C LYS A 280 11.98 -0.18 10.85
N GLU A 281 11.97 -0.65 12.10
CA GLU A 281 12.55 -1.93 12.50
C GLU A 281 11.87 -3.10 11.77
N ILE A 282 10.53 -3.16 11.76
CA ILE A 282 9.76 -4.18 11.03
C ILE A 282 10.20 -4.22 9.57
N ARG A 283 10.20 -3.05 8.89
CA ARG A 283 10.59 -2.94 7.48
C ARG A 283 12.04 -3.34 7.23
N PHE A 284 12.95 -2.94 8.11
CA PHE A 284 14.36 -3.34 8.07
C PHE A 284 14.50 -4.86 8.20
N ARG A 285 13.84 -5.48 9.18
CA ARG A 285 13.88 -6.94 9.39
C ARG A 285 13.33 -7.69 8.18
N ILE A 286 12.24 -7.19 7.58
CA ILE A 286 11.68 -7.75 6.33
C ILE A 286 12.74 -7.69 5.22
N GLU A 287 13.38 -6.54 5.03
CA GLU A 287 14.41 -6.37 4.01
C GLU A 287 15.63 -7.28 4.24
N GLN A 288 16.14 -7.35 5.47
CA GLN A 288 17.29 -8.22 5.83
C GLN A 288 16.98 -9.72 5.71
N LYS A 289 15.72 -10.12 5.88
CA LYS A 289 15.31 -11.52 5.79
C LYS A 289 14.98 -11.93 4.35
N THR A 290 14.26 -11.08 3.63
CA THR A 290 13.65 -11.44 2.35
C THR A 290 14.32 -10.81 1.13
N THR A 291 15.17 -9.79 1.33
CA THR A 291 15.73 -8.89 0.29
C THR A 291 14.64 -8.08 -0.44
N LEU A 292 13.45 -7.94 0.16
CA LEU A 292 12.31 -7.20 -0.39
C LEU A 292 11.94 -6.03 0.52
N THR A 293 11.42 -4.97 -0.06
CA THR A 293 10.95 -3.80 0.69
C THR A 293 9.45 -3.87 0.96
N ALA A 294 9.03 -3.18 2.02
CA ALA A 294 7.64 -2.95 2.34
C ALA A 294 7.40 -1.49 2.67
N SER A 295 6.19 -1.03 2.38
CA SER A 295 5.68 0.24 2.89
C SER A 295 4.71 0.03 4.04
N ALA A 296 4.57 1.06 4.87
CA ALA A 296 3.76 0.97 6.08
C ALA A 296 2.97 2.23 6.38
N GLY A 297 1.77 2.07 6.92
CA GLY A 297 0.95 3.18 7.41
C GLY A 297 0.70 3.02 8.90
N ILE A 298 0.84 4.10 9.66
CA ILE A 298 0.66 4.13 11.11
C ILE A 298 -0.48 5.09 11.43
N ALA A 299 -1.56 4.62 12.04
CA ALA A 299 -2.69 5.48 12.36
C ALA A 299 -3.51 4.94 13.55
N PRO A 300 -4.48 5.73 14.06
CA PRO A 300 -5.33 5.30 15.15
C PRO A 300 -6.30 4.16 14.82
N ASN A 301 -6.58 3.90 13.53
CA ASN A 301 -7.50 2.87 13.08
C ASN A 301 -7.08 2.24 11.74
N THR A 302 -7.68 1.10 11.41
CA THR A 302 -7.38 0.31 10.21
C THR A 302 -7.59 1.08 8.91
N MET A 303 -8.69 1.84 8.80
CA MET A 303 -9.02 2.60 7.60
C MET A 303 -7.92 3.62 7.26
N LEU A 304 -7.52 4.42 8.25
CA LEU A 304 -6.46 5.41 8.09
C LEU A 304 -5.10 4.75 7.86
N ALA A 305 -4.78 3.68 8.58
CA ALA A 305 -3.50 2.98 8.45
C ALA A 305 -3.30 2.45 7.01
N LYS A 306 -4.35 1.87 6.41
CA LYS A 306 -4.31 1.43 5.01
C LYS A 306 -4.00 2.57 4.05
N VAL A 307 -4.71 3.69 4.17
CA VAL A 307 -4.48 4.87 3.30
C VAL A 307 -3.05 5.40 3.49
N CYS A 308 -2.54 5.43 4.72
CA CYS A 308 -1.18 5.86 5.02
C CYS A 308 -0.12 4.98 4.35
N SER A 309 -0.33 3.66 4.32
CA SER A 309 0.65 2.72 3.76
C SER A 309 0.90 2.92 2.27
N ASP A 310 -0.07 3.48 1.54
CA ASP A 310 0.07 3.79 0.12
C ASP A 310 0.72 5.17 -0.14
N LYS A 311 0.75 6.07 0.86
CA LYS A 311 1.13 7.48 0.67
C LYS A 311 2.60 7.67 0.29
N ASN A 312 3.49 6.91 0.92
CA ASN A 312 4.94 6.97 0.71
C ASN A 312 5.48 5.70 0.05
N LYS A 313 4.68 5.02 -0.78
CA LYS A 313 5.15 3.90 -1.59
C LYS A 313 6.06 4.38 -2.75
N PRO A 314 7.10 3.62 -3.12
CA PRO A 314 7.62 2.39 -2.46
C PRO A 314 8.56 2.66 -1.28
N ASN A 315 8.79 1.63 -0.47
CA ASN A 315 9.78 1.54 0.60
C ASN A 315 9.77 2.75 1.55
N GLY A 316 8.56 3.14 1.97
CA GLY A 316 8.37 4.29 2.85
C GLY A 316 7.23 4.07 3.83
N GLN A 317 7.17 4.94 4.83
CA GLN A 317 6.12 4.90 5.84
C GLN A 317 5.52 6.27 6.09
N TYR A 318 4.30 6.32 6.61
CA TYR A 318 3.63 7.56 6.99
C TYR A 318 2.81 7.36 8.26
N GLN A 319 2.89 8.32 9.19
CA GLN A 319 2.11 8.31 10.43
C GLN A 319 1.08 9.44 10.49
N ILE A 320 -0.12 9.13 10.95
CA ILE A 320 -1.06 10.10 11.51
C ILE A 320 -0.94 10.04 13.03
N LEU A 321 -0.60 11.16 13.65
CA LEU A 321 -0.50 11.25 15.11
C LEU A 321 -1.86 10.98 15.79
N PRO A 322 -1.88 10.39 16.99
CA PRO A 322 -3.11 9.98 17.68
C PRO A 322 -3.84 11.15 18.34
N ASN A 323 -4.13 12.20 17.58
CA ASN A 323 -4.96 13.32 18.00
C ASN A 323 -5.98 13.65 16.91
N ARG A 324 -7.14 14.17 17.33
CA ARG A 324 -8.26 14.45 16.42
C ARG A 324 -7.89 15.45 15.32
N GLN A 325 -7.09 16.46 15.63
CA GLN A 325 -6.70 17.48 14.67
C GLN A 325 -5.89 16.88 13.52
N ALA A 326 -4.88 16.07 13.81
CA ALA A 326 -4.09 15.37 12.80
C ALA A 326 -4.93 14.45 11.91
N VAL A 327 -5.92 13.74 12.49
CA VAL A 327 -6.88 12.92 11.72
C VAL A 327 -7.69 13.80 10.77
N MET A 328 -8.25 14.91 11.26
CA MET A 328 -9.11 15.79 10.46
C MET A 328 -8.31 16.51 9.37
N ASP A 329 -7.09 16.95 9.66
CA ASP A 329 -6.21 17.59 8.68
C ASP A 329 -5.84 16.63 7.55
N PHE A 330 -5.62 15.35 7.88
CA PHE A 330 -5.39 14.30 6.88
C PHE A 330 -6.63 14.03 6.03
N ILE A 331 -7.80 13.92 6.66
CA ILE A 331 -9.07 13.59 5.98
C ILE A 331 -9.57 14.73 5.10
N LYS A 332 -9.35 15.99 5.49
CA LYS A 332 -9.91 17.19 4.85
C LYS A 332 -9.85 17.17 3.31
N ASN A 333 -8.67 16.86 2.77
CA ASN A 333 -8.44 16.87 1.31
C ASN A 333 -8.25 15.45 0.73
N LEU A 334 -8.55 14.40 1.50
CA LEU A 334 -8.37 13.03 1.03
C LEU A 334 -9.41 12.71 -0.06
N PRO A 335 -8.98 12.32 -1.28
CA PRO A 335 -9.92 11.88 -2.30
C PRO A 335 -10.65 10.61 -1.86
N ILE A 336 -11.98 10.57 -2.01
CA ILE A 336 -12.80 9.41 -1.61
C ILE A 336 -12.32 8.10 -2.24
N ARG A 337 -11.75 8.18 -3.45
CA ARG A 337 -11.26 7.02 -4.20
C ARG A 337 -10.04 6.35 -3.57
N LYS A 338 -9.31 7.04 -2.68
CA LYS A 338 -8.17 6.49 -1.94
C LYS A 338 -8.59 5.67 -0.73
N VAL A 339 -9.86 5.75 -0.31
CA VAL A 339 -10.39 4.99 0.83
C VAL A 339 -10.81 3.60 0.37
N SER A 340 -10.36 2.57 1.11
CA SER A 340 -10.77 1.19 0.86
C SER A 340 -12.29 1.05 0.98
N GLY A 341 -12.91 0.32 0.04
CA GLY A 341 -14.37 0.20 -0.07
C GLY A 341 -15.01 1.15 -1.10
N ILE A 342 -14.35 2.26 -1.47
CA ILE A 342 -14.85 3.17 -2.53
C ILE A 342 -14.24 2.79 -3.89
N GLY A 343 -14.96 1.94 -4.62
CA GLY A 343 -14.62 1.53 -5.98
C GLY A 343 -15.08 2.52 -7.07
N LYS A 344 -14.75 2.22 -8.34
CA LYS A 344 -15.07 3.06 -9.52
C LYS A 344 -16.55 3.46 -9.60
N VAL A 345 -17.46 2.54 -9.28
CA VAL A 345 -18.91 2.78 -9.38
C VAL A 345 -19.37 3.75 -8.29
N THR A 346 -19.03 3.48 -7.04
CA THR A 346 -19.38 4.35 -5.90
C THR A 346 -18.75 5.73 -6.05
N GLU A 347 -17.48 5.80 -6.47
CA GLU A 347 -16.82 7.06 -6.81
C GLU A 347 -17.60 7.85 -7.86
N LYS A 348 -18.04 7.21 -8.94
CA LYS A 348 -18.81 7.87 -10.01
C LYS A 348 -20.17 8.38 -9.51
N MET A 349 -20.87 7.58 -8.72
CA MET A 349 -22.15 7.98 -8.12
C MET A 349 -21.97 9.19 -7.19
N LEU A 350 -20.96 9.18 -6.33
CA LEU A 350 -20.65 10.30 -5.44
C LEU A 350 -20.20 11.56 -6.22
N LYS A 351 -19.41 11.41 -7.28
CA LYS A 351 -19.05 12.51 -8.19
C LYS A 351 -20.26 13.16 -8.85
N ALA A 352 -21.27 12.39 -9.23
CA ALA A 352 -22.53 12.94 -9.76
C ALA A 352 -23.28 13.81 -8.73
N LEU A 353 -23.01 13.63 -7.44
CA LEU A 353 -23.50 14.50 -6.37
C LEU A 353 -22.57 15.69 -6.08
N GLY A 354 -21.44 15.81 -6.77
CA GLY A 354 -20.41 16.84 -6.51
C GLY A 354 -19.46 16.48 -5.37
N ILE A 355 -19.26 15.18 -5.09
CA ILE A 355 -18.41 14.70 -4.00
C ILE A 355 -17.15 14.02 -4.57
N ILE A 356 -15.98 14.57 -4.24
CA ILE A 356 -14.66 14.10 -4.66
C ILE A 356 -13.77 13.82 -3.43
N THR A 357 -13.94 14.61 -2.36
CA THR A 357 -13.14 14.55 -1.13
C THR A 357 -13.98 14.11 0.08
N CYS A 358 -13.31 13.68 1.15
CA CYS A 358 -14.00 13.31 2.39
C CYS A 358 -14.69 14.50 3.09
N THR A 359 -14.22 15.74 2.91
CA THR A 359 -14.94 16.93 3.41
C THR A 359 -16.29 17.10 2.73
N GLU A 360 -16.35 16.97 1.41
CA GLU A 360 -17.61 17.03 0.66
C GLU A 360 -18.53 15.85 1.04
N LEU A 361 -17.95 14.68 1.31
CA LEU A 361 -18.68 13.51 1.81
C LEU A 361 -19.37 13.81 3.15
N TYR A 362 -18.68 14.51 4.07
CA TYR A 362 -19.27 14.96 5.33
C TYR A 362 -20.34 16.04 5.11
N GLN A 363 -20.07 17.02 4.26
CA GLN A 363 -21.00 18.13 3.98
C GLN A 363 -22.35 17.62 3.45
N GLN A 364 -22.34 16.56 2.65
CA GLN A 364 -23.55 15.99 2.06
C GLN A 364 -24.17 14.83 2.86
N ARG A 365 -23.73 14.58 4.10
CA ARG A 365 -24.17 13.44 4.94
C ARG A 365 -25.69 13.27 5.05
N ALA A 366 -26.46 14.35 5.15
CA ALA A 366 -27.91 14.31 5.19
C ALA A 366 -28.56 13.93 3.86
N LEU A 367 -27.99 14.37 2.74
CA LEU A 367 -28.46 13.95 1.42
C LEU A 367 -28.12 12.47 1.19
N LEU A 368 -26.93 12.05 1.59
CA LEU A 368 -26.48 10.66 1.44
C LEU A 368 -27.37 9.69 2.23
N SER A 369 -27.86 10.06 3.42
CA SER A 369 -28.78 9.21 4.19
C SER A 369 -30.16 9.04 3.55
N LEU A 370 -30.54 9.91 2.61
CA LEU A 370 -31.80 9.81 1.87
C LEU A 370 -31.65 9.06 0.54
N LEU A 371 -30.45 9.02 -0.04
CA LEU A 371 -30.20 8.42 -1.35
C LEU A 371 -29.57 7.02 -1.29
N PHE A 372 -28.91 6.68 -0.19
CA PHE A 372 -28.20 5.42 -0.02
C PHE A 372 -28.80 4.57 1.11
N SER A 373 -28.54 3.26 1.04
CA SER A 373 -28.91 2.35 2.13
C SER A 373 -28.22 2.73 3.43
N GLU A 374 -28.81 2.32 4.55
CA GLU A 374 -28.28 2.57 5.90
C GLU A 374 -26.81 2.16 6.05
N THR A 375 -26.48 0.93 5.65
CA THR A 375 -25.09 0.43 5.64
C THR A 375 -24.15 1.34 4.87
N SER A 376 -24.59 1.88 3.72
CA SER A 376 -23.74 2.69 2.85
C SER A 376 -23.48 4.07 3.44
N TRP A 377 -24.53 4.78 3.89
CA TRP A 377 -24.34 6.12 4.42
C TRP A 377 -23.71 6.10 5.82
N HIS A 378 -23.94 5.06 6.63
CA HIS A 378 -23.16 4.82 7.85
C HIS A 378 -21.67 4.70 7.52
N HIS A 379 -21.31 3.89 6.53
CA HIS A 379 -19.93 3.73 6.09
C HIS A 379 -19.33 5.06 5.59
N PHE A 380 -20.06 5.83 4.79
CA PHE A 380 -19.60 7.15 4.33
C PHE A 380 -19.38 8.14 5.48
N LEU A 381 -20.26 8.14 6.48
CA LEU A 381 -20.12 8.99 7.65
C LEU A 381 -18.86 8.63 8.44
N HIS A 382 -18.59 7.35 8.67
CA HIS A 382 -17.36 6.89 9.32
C HIS A 382 -16.11 7.37 8.56
N ILE A 383 -16.08 7.20 7.23
CA ILE A 383 -14.98 7.68 6.38
C ILE A 383 -14.80 9.19 6.55
N SER A 384 -15.88 9.95 6.45
CA SER A 384 -15.85 11.41 6.49
C SER A 384 -15.40 11.97 7.86
N LEU A 385 -15.54 11.18 8.93
CA LEU A 385 -15.06 11.48 10.27
C LEU A 385 -13.68 10.86 10.57
N GLY A 386 -13.04 10.18 9.61
CA GLY A 386 -11.76 9.51 9.85
C GLY A 386 -11.84 8.32 10.81
N LEU A 387 -12.99 7.66 10.90
CA LEU A 387 -13.25 6.52 11.77
C LEU A 387 -13.05 5.19 11.05
N GLY A 388 -12.70 4.15 11.81
CA GLY A 388 -12.53 2.78 11.37
C GLY A 388 -12.29 1.88 12.58
N SER A 389 -12.11 0.57 12.36
CA SER A 389 -11.83 -0.35 13.46
C SER A 389 -10.53 0.00 14.18
N THR A 390 -10.57 0.12 15.50
CA THR A 390 -9.38 0.27 16.36
C THR A 390 -8.94 -1.06 16.99
N HIS A 391 -9.64 -2.14 16.66
CA HIS A 391 -9.38 -3.51 17.11
C HIS A 391 -9.28 -4.42 15.90
N LEU A 392 -8.41 -5.42 15.99
CA LEU A 392 -8.28 -6.47 14.98
C LEU A 392 -9.02 -7.70 15.50
N GLU A 393 -10.04 -8.14 14.78
CA GLU A 393 -10.69 -9.41 15.06
C GLU A 393 -9.79 -10.56 14.60
N ARG A 394 -9.90 -11.73 15.25
CA ARG A 394 -9.23 -12.93 14.75
C ARG A 394 -9.84 -13.37 13.43
N ASP A 395 -9.02 -14.03 12.59
CA ASP A 395 -9.49 -14.60 11.33
C ASP A 395 -10.73 -15.48 11.55
N GLY A 396 -11.84 -15.05 10.96
CA GLY A 396 -13.12 -15.74 11.07
C GLY A 396 -13.19 -17.01 10.23
N GLU A 397 -14.25 -17.80 10.44
CA GLU A 397 -14.47 -19.02 9.67
C GLU A 397 -14.77 -18.74 8.19
N ARG A 398 -14.19 -19.56 7.31
CA ARG A 398 -14.40 -19.47 5.86
C ARG A 398 -15.86 -19.76 5.51
N LYS A 399 -16.51 -18.83 4.80
CA LYS A 399 -17.94 -18.94 4.42
C LYS A 399 -18.20 -19.70 3.12
N SER A 400 -17.24 -19.76 2.20
CA SER A 400 -17.38 -20.46 0.91
C SER A 400 -16.03 -20.91 0.34
N MET A 401 -16.08 -21.86 -0.60
CA MET A 401 -14.94 -22.35 -1.38
C MET A 401 -15.40 -22.60 -2.83
N SER A 402 -14.69 -22.09 -3.83
CA SER A 402 -15.05 -22.22 -5.25
C SER A 402 -13.83 -22.42 -6.14
N VAL A 403 -14.07 -22.94 -7.35
CA VAL A 403 -13.07 -23.06 -8.43
C VAL A 403 -13.73 -22.65 -9.74
N GLU A 404 -13.08 -21.76 -10.49
CA GLU A 404 -13.45 -21.35 -11.85
C GLU A 404 -12.21 -21.49 -12.77
N ARG A 405 -12.40 -21.68 -14.08
CA ARG A 405 -11.31 -21.80 -15.07
C ARG A 405 -11.61 -21.05 -16.35
#